data_AF-A0AA51SZA2-F1
#
_entry.id   AF-A0AA51SZA2-F1
#
_cell.length_a   1.000
_cell.length_b   1.000
_cell.length_c   1.000
_cell.angle_alpha   90.00
_cell.angle_beta   90.00
_cell.angle_gamma   90.00
#
_symmetry.space_group_name_H-M   'P 1'
#
loop_
_entity.id
_entity.type
_entity.pdbx_description
1 polymer ?
#
loop_
_entity_poly.entity_id
_entity_poly.type
_entity_poly.pdbx_seq_one_letter_code
_entity_poly.pdbx_strand_id
1 'polypeptide(L)'
;MPIYENDEHEFLSARAKKIENNVYIDGNLFLTDKRIIFEKKGKRQFLRASPAVTDINLFLYNVENATFAIPKFSLFTKKILSIEYYNGDKNLVRVDFIIKDPKNWVNNITRLASISKKEYANNTARMQEDQKRYELEMAKARAPKANIGMAVFGGDKKNQGKINPGDYIDAESNENLPATNLKCPNCGADITDDMKYCPKCGYKLKKDDEKD
;
A
#
# COMPACT_ATOMS: atom_id res chain seq x y z
N MET A 1 -10.31 26.95 5.55
CA MET A 1 -9.57 26.33 4.45
C MET A 1 -8.57 25.44 5.14
N PRO A 2 -8.61 24.13 4.87
CA PRO A 2 -7.81 23.17 5.61
C PRO A 2 -6.33 23.41 5.36
N ILE A 3 -5.50 22.99 6.31
CA ILE A 3 -4.06 22.93 6.14
C ILE A 3 -3.73 21.55 5.56
N TYR A 4 -3.11 21.55 4.37
CA TYR A 4 -2.72 20.34 3.64
C TYR A 4 -1.27 19.97 3.89
N GLU A 5 -0.94 18.69 3.72
CA GLU A 5 0.44 18.24 3.61
C GLU A 5 1.06 18.72 2.29
N ASN A 6 2.39 18.77 2.19
CA ASN A 6 3.08 19.30 1.01
C ASN A 6 2.79 18.52 -0.29
N ASP A 7 2.46 17.23 -0.15
CA ASP A 7 2.13 16.29 -1.23
C ASP A 7 0.63 16.01 -1.32
N GLU A 8 -0.20 16.77 -0.62
CA GLU A 8 -1.66 16.61 -0.62
C GLU A 8 -2.33 17.66 -1.50
N HIS A 9 -3.17 17.21 -2.44
CA HIS A 9 -3.81 18.08 -3.43
C HIS A 9 -5.32 18.08 -3.30
N GLU A 10 -5.93 19.27 -3.30
CA GLU A 10 -7.39 19.44 -3.31
C GLU A 10 -7.98 19.18 -4.71
N PHE A 11 -9.00 18.32 -4.78
CA PHE A 11 -9.74 18.01 -6.00
C PHE A 11 -11.09 18.72 -6.06
N LEU A 12 -11.83 18.72 -4.95
CA LEU A 12 -13.15 19.33 -4.88
C LEU A 12 -13.30 20.09 -3.56
N SER A 13 -13.92 21.26 -3.64
CA SER A 13 -14.45 21.96 -2.48
C SER A 13 -15.85 22.51 -2.77
N ALA A 14 -16.71 22.45 -1.77
CA ALA A 14 -18.07 22.93 -1.89
C ALA A 14 -18.67 23.28 -0.53
N ARG A 15 -19.63 24.21 -0.53
CA ARG A 15 -20.51 24.41 0.62
C ARG A 15 -21.39 23.18 0.78
N ALA A 16 -21.43 22.64 2.00
CA ALA A 16 -22.22 21.47 2.34
C ALA A 16 -22.90 21.66 3.69
N LYS A 17 -23.99 20.93 3.92
CA LYS A 17 -24.61 20.82 5.24
C LYS A 17 -24.51 19.39 5.73
N LYS A 18 -23.77 19.15 6.82
CA LYS A 18 -23.75 17.83 7.48
C LYS A 18 -25.09 17.60 8.18
N ILE A 19 -25.61 16.38 8.08
CA ILE A 19 -26.79 15.93 8.82
C ILE A 19 -26.31 15.13 10.04
N GLU A 20 -26.64 15.58 11.24
CA GLU A 20 -26.24 14.94 12.49
C GLU A 20 -27.43 15.01 13.46
N ASN A 21 -28.00 13.86 13.85
CA ASN A 21 -29.17 13.78 14.76
C ASN A 21 -30.34 14.70 14.34
N ASN A 22 -30.71 14.70 13.05
CA ASN A 22 -31.70 15.61 12.45
C ASN A 22 -31.36 17.12 12.50
N VAL A 23 -30.16 17.49 12.92
CA VAL A 23 -29.65 18.86 12.90
C VAL A 23 -28.80 19.06 11.64
N TYR A 24 -29.01 20.19 10.97
CA TYR A 24 -28.19 20.61 9.84
C TYR A 24 -27.05 21.51 10.31
N ILE A 25 -25.82 21.13 9.99
CA ILE A 25 -24.65 21.90 10.34
C ILE A 25 -24.02 22.44 9.07
N ASP A 26 -24.01 23.76 8.94
CA ASP A 26 -23.44 24.44 7.79
C ASP A 26 -21.91 24.41 7.84
N GLY A 27 -21.28 24.12 6.70
CA GLY A 27 -19.84 24.07 6.58
C GLY A 27 -19.35 24.00 5.14
N ASN A 28 -18.06 23.75 5.00
CA ASN A 28 -17.43 23.46 3.72
C ASN A 28 -16.89 22.04 3.74
N LEU A 29 -17.13 21.30 2.67
CA LEU A 29 -16.60 19.98 2.43
C LEU A 29 -15.46 20.09 1.43
N PHE A 30 -14.36 19.40 1.71
CA PHE A 30 -13.16 19.34 0.88
C PHE A 30 -12.82 17.87 0.61
N LEU A 31 -12.38 17.58 -0.60
CA LEU A 31 -11.86 16.28 -1.02
C LEU A 31 -10.45 16.48 -1.55
N THR A 32 -9.49 15.78 -0.96
CA THR A 32 -8.10 15.71 -1.41
C THR A 32 -7.79 14.32 -1.97
N ASP A 33 -6.57 14.10 -2.45
CA ASP A 33 -6.04 12.77 -2.79
C ASP A 33 -5.93 11.83 -1.57
N LYS A 34 -5.86 12.39 -0.35
CA LYS A 34 -5.66 11.61 0.90
C LYS A 34 -6.89 11.52 1.78
N ARG A 35 -7.73 12.56 1.86
CA ARG A 35 -8.80 12.67 2.85
C ARG A 35 -10.00 13.51 2.41
N ILE A 36 -11.08 13.34 3.16
CA ILE A 36 -12.31 14.11 3.10
C ILE A 36 -12.37 14.94 4.38
N ILE A 37 -12.51 16.26 4.23
CA ILE A 37 -12.48 17.20 5.35
C ILE A 37 -13.79 17.98 5.37
N PHE A 38 -14.44 18.06 6.53
CA PHE A 38 -15.58 18.94 6.75
C PHE A 38 -15.25 19.99 7.80
N GLU A 39 -15.27 21.26 7.42
CA GLU A 39 -15.10 22.40 8.32
C GLU A 39 -16.46 23.01 8.66
N LYS A 40 -16.86 22.95 9.94
CA LYS A 40 -18.07 23.64 10.44
C LYS A 40 -17.86 25.15 10.37
N LYS A 41 -18.84 25.88 9.85
CA LYS A 41 -18.77 27.34 9.73
C LYS A 41 -18.75 27.99 11.12
N GLY A 42 -17.77 28.86 11.35
CA GLY A 42 -17.70 29.68 12.55
C GLY A 42 -18.93 30.59 12.69
N LYS A 43 -19.42 30.76 13.93
CA LYS A 43 -20.54 31.65 14.24
C LYS A 43 -20.00 33.00 14.69
N ARG A 44 -20.45 34.09 14.06
CA ARG A 44 -20.18 35.46 14.51
C ARG A 44 -21.47 36.03 15.11
N GLN A 45 -21.51 36.14 16.42
CA GLN A 45 -22.53 36.84 17.19
C GLN A 45 -22.07 38.27 17.52
N PHE A 46 -22.98 39.10 18.00
CA PHE A 46 -22.74 40.52 18.27
C PHE A 46 -21.55 40.78 19.21
N LEU A 47 -21.33 39.91 20.21
CA LEU A 47 -20.25 40.02 21.20
C LEU A 47 -19.20 38.89 21.15
N ARG A 48 -19.39 37.85 20.32
CA ARG A 48 -18.53 36.67 20.28
C ARG A 48 -18.40 36.13 18.86
N ALA A 49 -17.18 35.84 18.44
CA ALA A 49 -16.91 35.09 17.22
C ALA A 49 -16.26 33.76 17.58
N SER A 50 -16.79 32.67 17.07
CA SER A 50 -16.16 31.35 17.12
C SER A 50 -15.55 31.06 15.75
N PRO A 51 -14.29 30.61 15.69
CA PRO A 51 -13.65 30.27 14.42
C PRO A 51 -14.31 29.05 13.78
N ALA A 52 -14.02 28.82 12.50
CA ALA A 52 -14.37 27.56 11.85
C ALA A 52 -13.55 26.42 12.48
N VAL A 53 -14.19 25.26 12.67
CA VAL A 53 -13.56 24.09 13.31
C VAL A 53 -13.71 22.89 12.41
N THR A 54 -12.63 22.13 12.22
CA THR A 54 -12.66 20.85 11.53
C THR A 54 -13.47 19.85 12.34
N ASP A 55 -14.55 19.37 11.76
CA ASP A 55 -15.45 18.41 12.41
C ASP A 55 -15.24 16.99 11.90
N ILE A 56 -14.88 16.84 10.63
CA ILE A 56 -14.55 15.55 10.04
C ILE A 56 -13.19 15.69 9.37
N ASN A 57 -12.31 14.75 9.69
CA ASN A 57 -11.04 14.52 9.01
C ASN A 57 -10.95 13.02 8.73
N LEU A 58 -11.41 12.62 7.54
CA LEU A 58 -11.62 11.23 7.16
C LEU A 58 -10.62 10.82 6.07
N PHE A 59 -9.70 9.92 6.37
CA PHE A 59 -8.81 9.37 5.35
C PHE A 59 -9.56 8.51 4.32
N LEU A 60 -9.17 8.63 3.06
CA LEU A 60 -9.83 7.94 1.95
C LEU A 60 -9.67 6.42 1.99
N TYR A 61 -8.57 5.89 2.53
CA TYR A 61 -8.39 4.45 2.71
C TYR A 61 -9.41 3.83 3.69
N ASN A 62 -10.02 4.64 4.57
CA ASN A 62 -11.06 4.20 5.49
C ASN A 62 -12.48 4.23 4.89
N VAL A 63 -12.66 4.85 3.72
CA VAL A 63 -13.98 4.94 3.06
C VAL A 63 -14.36 3.56 2.51
N GLU A 64 -15.51 3.05 2.91
CA GLU A 64 -16.03 1.80 2.38
C GLU A 64 -16.91 2.02 1.15
N ASN A 65 -17.84 2.98 1.24
CA ASN A 65 -18.77 3.27 0.17
C ASN A 65 -19.15 4.75 0.15
N ALA A 66 -19.48 5.26 -1.04
CA ALA A 66 -20.05 6.59 -1.23
C ALA A 66 -21.27 6.47 -2.15
N THR A 67 -22.41 6.95 -1.68
CA THR A 67 -23.68 6.90 -2.40
C THR A 67 -24.33 8.27 -2.43
N PHE A 68 -25.32 8.45 -3.29
CA PHE A 68 -26.09 9.68 -3.34
C PHE A 68 -27.58 9.39 -3.50
N ALA A 69 -28.41 10.26 -2.94
CA ALA A 69 -29.87 10.22 -3.10
C ALA A 69 -30.36 11.52 -3.75
N ILE A 70 -31.03 11.38 -4.90
CA ILE A 70 -31.73 12.47 -5.59
C ILE A 70 -33.22 12.11 -5.58
N PRO A 71 -34.07 12.83 -4.84
CA PRO A 71 -35.50 12.56 -4.82
C PRO A 71 -36.15 12.90 -6.18
N LYS A 72 -37.18 12.11 -6.54
CA LYS A 72 -37.74 12.01 -7.90
C LYS A 72 -38.44 13.27 -8.44
N PHE A 73 -38.70 14.30 -7.63
CA PHE A 73 -39.36 15.55 -8.06
C PHE A 73 -38.42 16.76 -7.89
N SER A 74 -38.26 17.55 -8.95
CA SER A 74 -36.93 17.94 -9.45
C SER A 74 -36.65 19.46 -9.56
N LEU A 75 -37.02 20.29 -8.59
CA LEU A 75 -36.54 21.70 -8.61
C LEU A 75 -35.95 22.23 -7.29
N PHE A 76 -36.39 21.76 -6.13
CA PHE A 76 -35.97 22.34 -4.84
C PHE A 76 -35.61 21.31 -3.77
N THR A 77 -35.42 20.05 -4.18
CA THR A 77 -35.12 18.98 -3.26
C THR A 77 -33.64 18.94 -2.91
N LYS A 78 -33.36 18.81 -1.60
CA LYS A 78 -32.01 18.66 -1.07
C LYS A 78 -31.44 17.32 -1.56
N LYS A 79 -30.37 17.38 -2.36
CA LYS A 79 -29.65 16.17 -2.77
C LYS A 79 -28.68 15.76 -1.65
N ILE A 80 -28.63 14.47 -1.37
CA ILE A 80 -27.84 13.93 -0.24
C ILE A 80 -26.67 13.13 -0.80
N LEU A 81 -25.48 13.40 -0.29
CA LEU A 81 -24.26 12.59 -0.41
C LEU A 81 -24.10 11.81 0.89
N SER A 82 -23.99 10.50 0.80
CA SER A 82 -23.81 9.60 1.93
C SER A 82 -22.46 8.91 1.82
N ILE A 83 -21.66 8.95 2.87
CA ILE A 83 -20.32 8.36 2.93
C ILE A 83 -20.29 7.38 4.10
N GLU A 84 -19.92 6.14 3.81
CA GLU A 84 -19.78 5.05 4.78
C GLU A 84 -18.29 4.77 4.93
N TYR A 85 -17.79 4.74 6.16
CA TYR A 85 -16.37 4.59 6.46
C TYR A 85 -16.13 3.86 7.78
N TYR A 86 -14.95 3.26 7.92
CA TYR A 86 -14.51 2.66 9.17
C TYR A 86 -13.90 3.73 10.09
N ASN A 87 -14.43 3.83 11.31
CA ASN A 87 -13.83 4.65 12.35
C ASN A 87 -12.58 3.96 12.95
N GLY A 88 -11.85 4.63 13.86
CA GLY A 88 -10.69 4.07 14.55
C GLY A 88 -10.97 2.73 15.26
N ASP A 89 -12.19 2.54 15.76
CA ASP A 89 -12.65 1.29 16.39
C ASP A 89 -13.12 0.23 15.38
N LYS A 90 -12.89 0.44 14.08
CA LYS A 90 -13.36 -0.42 12.96
C LYS A 90 -14.87 -0.59 12.87
N ASN A 91 -15.63 0.30 13.50
CA ASN A 91 -17.08 0.36 13.33
C ASN A 91 -17.41 1.09 12.02
N LEU A 92 -18.34 0.53 11.24
CA LEU A 92 -18.85 1.16 10.03
C LEU A 92 -19.79 2.30 10.42
N VAL A 93 -19.41 3.52 10.08
CA VAL A 93 -20.14 4.75 10.37
C VAL A 93 -20.58 5.38 9.06
N ARG A 94 -21.79 5.97 9.05
CA ARG A 94 -22.33 6.72 7.93
C ARG A 94 -22.43 8.20 8.27
N VAL A 95 -22.04 9.05 7.33
CA VAL A 95 -22.24 10.49 7.40
C VAL A 95 -22.96 10.98 6.15
N ASP A 96 -23.96 11.83 6.35
CA ASP A 96 -24.76 12.39 5.27
C ASP A 96 -24.55 13.90 5.13
N PHE A 97 -24.45 14.36 3.89
CA PHE A 97 -24.25 15.75 3.51
C PHE A 97 -25.26 16.20 2.47
N ILE A 98 -25.79 17.40 2.63
CA ILE A 98 -26.54 18.08 1.58
C ILE A 98 -25.58 18.89 0.73
N ILE A 99 -25.52 18.59 -0.57
CA ILE A 99 -24.58 19.21 -1.51
C ILE A 99 -25.20 19.39 -2.90
N LYS A 100 -24.70 20.37 -3.68
CA LYS A 100 -25.27 20.74 -4.99
C LYS A 100 -25.13 19.64 -6.04
N ASP A 101 -23.98 18.98 -6.09
CA ASP A 101 -23.64 17.98 -7.10
C ASP A 101 -23.04 16.71 -6.47
N PRO A 102 -23.86 15.87 -5.80
CA PRO A 102 -23.34 14.69 -5.12
C PRO A 102 -22.82 13.62 -6.09
N LYS A 103 -23.25 13.62 -7.37
CA LYS A 103 -22.79 12.66 -8.38
C LYS A 103 -21.29 12.83 -8.66
N ASN A 104 -20.85 14.07 -8.88
CA ASN A 104 -19.44 14.37 -9.08
C ASN A 104 -18.59 14.00 -7.85
N TRP A 105 -19.12 14.23 -6.66
CA TRP A 105 -18.46 13.85 -5.41
C TRP A 105 -18.31 12.34 -5.27
N VAL A 106 -19.37 11.56 -5.46
CA VAL A 106 -19.30 10.09 -5.39
C VAL A 106 -18.29 9.54 -6.39
N ASN A 107 -18.30 10.01 -7.64
CA ASN A 107 -17.34 9.55 -8.66
C ASN A 107 -15.89 9.79 -8.24
N ASN A 108 -15.58 10.97 -7.71
CA ASN A 108 -14.22 11.29 -7.27
C ASN A 108 -13.83 10.56 -5.98
N ILE A 109 -14.73 10.48 -4.99
CA ILE A 109 -14.49 9.75 -3.74
C ILE A 109 -14.20 8.28 -4.05
N THR A 110 -15.04 7.62 -4.85
CA THR A 110 -14.86 6.19 -5.18
C THR A 110 -13.53 5.96 -5.91
N ARG A 111 -13.18 6.83 -6.87
CA ARG A 111 -11.90 6.75 -7.59
C ARG A 111 -10.72 6.91 -6.63
N LEU A 112 -10.70 7.99 -5.84
CA LEU A 112 -9.58 8.30 -4.96
C LEU A 112 -9.48 7.32 -3.79
N ALA A 113 -10.59 6.84 -3.23
CA ALA A 113 -10.60 5.81 -2.20
C ALA A 113 -9.98 4.50 -2.69
N SER A 114 -10.25 4.10 -3.94
CA SER A 114 -9.63 2.90 -4.51
C SER A 114 -8.10 3.01 -4.63
N ILE A 115 -7.61 4.19 -5.03
CA ILE A 115 -6.19 4.49 -5.14
C ILE A 115 -5.56 4.52 -3.74
N SER A 116 -6.17 5.26 -2.82
CA SER A 116 -5.71 5.41 -1.44
C SER A 116 -5.63 4.07 -0.70
N LYS A 117 -6.61 3.17 -0.87
CA LYS A 117 -6.58 1.80 -0.30
C LYS A 117 -5.38 1.00 -0.82
N LYS A 118 -5.11 1.06 -2.13
CA LYS A 118 -3.98 0.35 -2.74
C LYS A 118 -2.64 0.89 -2.25
N GLU A 119 -2.49 2.22 -2.19
CA GLU A 119 -1.28 2.86 -1.69
C GLU A 119 -1.05 2.56 -0.22
N TYR A 120 -2.09 2.64 0.60
CA TYR A 120 -2.01 2.30 2.02
C TYR A 120 -1.60 0.83 2.23
N ALA A 121 -2.19 -0.11 1.49
CA ALA A 121 -1.81 -1.53 1.55
C ALA A 121 -0.35 -1.78 1.16
N ASN A 122 0.11 -1.15 0.07
CA ASN A 122 1.50 -1.28 -0.37
C ASN A 122 2.49 -0.69 0.64
N ASN A 123 2.18 0.50 1.16
CA ASN A 123 3.04 1.20 2.12
C ASN A 123 3.11 0.44 3.45
N THR A 124 1.98 -0.05 3.95
CA THR A 124 1.95 -0.86 5.18
C THR A 124 2.70 -2.18 5.04
N ALA A 125 2.58 -2.87 3.89
CA ALA A 125 3.34 -4.07 3.61
C ALA A 125 4.87 -3.81 3.60
N ARG A 126 5.30 -2.75 2.91
CA ARG A 126 6.72 -2.34 2.88
C ARG A 126 7.25 -2.03 4.29
N MET A 127 6.51 -1.25 5.07
CA MET A 127 6.90 -0.92 6.45
C MET A 127 7.03 -2.17 7.32
N GLN A 128 6.13 -3.15 7.17
CA GLN A 128 6.21 -4.42 7.91
C GLN A 128 7.42 -5.27 7.50
N GLU A 129 7.76 -5.29 6.22
CA GLU A 129 8.96 -5.97 5.72
C GLU A 129 10.23 -5.33 6.25
N ASP A 130 10.34 -4.00 6.20
CA ASP A 130 11.49 -3.26 6.70
C ASP A 130 11.67 -3.44 8.22
N GLN A 131 10.57 -3.45 8.98
CA GLN A 131 10.57 -3.74 10.41
C GLN A 131 11.11 -5.14 10.71
N LYS A 132 10.65 -6.16 9.97
CA LYS A 132 11.14 -7.53 10.11
C LYS A 132 12.62 -7.66 9.76
N ARG A 133 13.07 -6.97 8.70
CA ARG A 133 14.50 -6.94 8.30
C ARG A 133 15.36 -6.34 9.40
N TYR A 134 14.93 -5.19 9.94
CA TYR A 134 15.61 -4.51 11.03
C TYR A 134 15.67 -5.37 12.30
N GLU A 135 14.58 -6.06 12.65
CA GLU A 135 14.54 -6.98 13.79
C GLU A 135 15.53 -8.14 13.63
N LEU A 136 15.59 -8.77 12.44
CA LEU A 136 16.53 -9.85 12.14
C LEU A 136 17.99 -9.37 12.20
N GLU A 137 18.28 -8.17 11.70
CA GLU A 137 19.62 -7.57 11.77
C GLU A 137 20.03 -7.29 13.23
N MET A 138 19.13 -6.73 14.04
CA MET A 138 19.37 -6.54 15.47
C MET A 138 19.56 -7.86 16.22
N ALA A 139 18.77 -8.90 15.90
CA ALA A 139 18.91 -10.22 16.50
C ALA A 139 20.28 -10.84 16.17
N LYS A 140 20.73 -10.71 14.91
CA LYS A 140 22.09 -11.13 14.48
C LYS A 140 23.19 -10.36 15.22
N ALA A 141 23.01 -9.06 15.46
CA ALA A 141 23.97 -8.23 16.19
C ALA A 141 24.01 -8.53 17.70
N ARG A 142 22.86 -8.90 18.30
CA ARG A 142 22.73 -9.24 19.73
C ARG A 142 23.10 -10.69 20.03
N ALA A 143 23.07 -11.59 19.05
CA ALA A 143 23.47 -12.97 19.24
C ALA A 143 24.93 -13.01 19.72
N PRO A 144 25.24 -13.75 20.82
CA PRO A 144 26.62 -13.92 21.21
C PRO A 144 27.35 -14.51 20.01
N LYS A 145 28.45 -13.87 19.58
CA LYS A 145 29.41 -14.47 18.64
C LYS A 145 30.09 -15.64 19.36
N ALA A 146 29.33 -16.71 19.62
CA ALA A 146 29.92 -17.98 19.99
C ALA A 146 30.77 -18.37 18.78
N ASN A 147 32.09 -18.34 18.94
CA ASN A 147 32.97 -19.10 18.07
C ASN A 147 32.49 -20.55 18.15
N ILE A 148 31.66 -20.97 17.19
CA ILE A 148 31.18 -22.36 17.08
C ILE A 148 32.38 -23.33 17.00
N GLY A 149 33.57 -22.83 16.65
CA GLY A 149 34.84 -23.57 16.73
C GLY A 149 35.38 -23.89 18.14
N MET A 150 34.77 -23.38 19.23
CA MET A 150 35.31 -23.58 20.59
C MET A 150 34.52 -24.54 21.48
N ALA A 151 33.36 -25.06 21.05
CA ALA A 151 32.57 -26.02 21.84
C ALA A 151 32.80 -27.50 21.46
N VAL A 152 33.57 -27.78 20.40
CA VAL A 152 33.80 -29.16 19.90
C VAL A 152 35.13 -29.76 20.39
N PHE A 153 36.03 -28.97 20.97
CA PHE A 153 37.37 -29.45 21.39
C PHE A 153 37.56 -29.44 22.90
N GLY A 154 36.64 -30.09 23.61
CA GLY A 154 36.86 -30.62 24.96
C GLY A 154 37.18 -32.12 24.90
N GLY A 155 38.20 -32.51 24.13
CA GLY A 155 38.58 -33.91 23.96
C GLY A 155 39.85 -34.09 23.14
N ASP A 156 40.90 -34.54 23.81
CA ASP A 156 42.15 -35.16 23.35
C ASP A 156 42.89 -34.63 22.11
N LYS A 157 44.06 -34.04 22.39
CA LYS A 157 45.14 -33.77 21.44
C LYS A 157 45.71 -35.09 20.92
N LYS A 158 45.39 -35.49 19.67
CA LYS A 158 46.25 -36.28 18.76
C LYS A 158 45.61 -36.46 17.38
N ASN A 159 45.77 -35.45 16.52
CA ASN A 159 46.04 -35.58 15.08
C ASN A 159 45.96 -34.21 14.41
N GLN A 160 47.10 -33.64 14.05
CA GLN A 160 47.15 -32.43 13.24
C GLN A 160 47.14 -32.83 11.76
N GLY A 161 45.95 -32.97 11.18
CA GLY A 161 45.78 -32.88 9.73
C GLY A 161 45.94 -31.41 9.32
N LYS A 162 46.90 -31.13 8.42
CA LYS A 162 47.10 -29.80 7.85
C LYS A 162 45.90 -29.45 6.96
N ILE A 163 45.17 -28.39 7.30
CA ILE A 163 44.07 -27.85 6.49
C ILE A 163 44.65 -26.67 5.70
N ASN A 164 44.48 -26.67 4.37
CA ASN A 164 44.86 -25.54 3.53
C ASN A 164 43.76 -24.46 3.57
N PRO A 165 44.10 -23.16 3.62
CA PRO A 165 43.13 -22.09 3.62
C PRO A 165 42.60 -21.87 2.19
N GLY A 166 41.66 -22.70 1.76
CA GLY A 166 40.99 -22.62 0.47
C GLY A 166 39.58 -23.22 0.43
N ASP A 167 39.17 -23.96 1.45
CA ASP A 167 37.90 -24.68 1.45
C ASP A 167 36.82 -23.87 2.19
N TYR A 168 36.09 -23.04 1.46
CA TYR A 168 34.75 -22.61 1.89
C TYR A 168 33.76 -23.71 1.53
N ILE A 169 33.13 -24.30 2.55
CA ILE A 169 32.02 -25.24 2.39
C ILE A 169 30.73 -24.42 2.48
N ASP A 170 30.15 -24.12 1.32
CA ASP A 170 28.78 -23.63 1.26
C ASP A 170 27.84 -24.80 1.58
N ALA A 171 27.19 -24.71 2.73
CA ALA A 171 26.22 -25.69 3.18
C ALA A 171 24.88 -25.43 2.49
N GLU A 172 24.68 -26.01 1.31
CA GLU A 172 23.36 -26.31 0.74
C GLU A 172 23.54 -27.24 -0.47
N SER A 173 23.54 -28.56 -0.22
CA SER A 173 23.33 -29.55 -1.27
C SER A 173 22.28 -30.56 -0.82
N ASN A 174 21.08 -30.46 -1.43
CA ASN A 174 20.67 -31.42 -2.45
C ASN A 174 19.26 -31.12 -2.95
N GLU A 175 19.13 -30.95 -4.26
CA GLU A 175 18.33 -31.86 -5.08
C GLU A 175 18.71 -31.71 -6.58
N ASN A 176 19.51 -32.66 -7.07
CA ASN A 176 19.40 -33.39 -8.34
C ASN A 176 19.41 -32.71 -9.73
N LEU A 177 20.42 -33.15 -10.51
CA LEU A 177 20.51 -33.43 -11.96
C LEU A 177 20.95 -32.32 -12.98
N PRO A 178 21.62 -32.73 -14.08
CA PRO A 178 22.72 -31.98 -14.69
C PRO A 178 22.22 -30.91 -15.66
N ALA A 179 22.46 -29.63 -15.33
CA ALA A 179 22.37 -28.55 -16.30
C ALA A 179 23.70 -28.41 -17.02
N THR A 180 23.84 -29.04 -18.18
CA THR A 180 24.76 -28.54 -19.20
C THR A 180 24.27 -27.15 -19.59
N ASN A 181 24.90 -26.12 -19.03
CA ASN A 181 24.55 -24.72 -19.26
C ASN A 181 24.85 -24.35 -20.72
N LEU A 182 23.88 -24.48 -21.61
CA LEU A 182 23.94 -23.86 -22.93
C LEU A 182 23.61 -22.37 -22.80
N LYS A 183 24.29 -21.53 -23.58
CA LYS A 183 24.05 -20.09 -23.62
C LYS A 183 23.54 -19.68 -24.98
N CYS A 184 22.57 -18.77 -25.00
CA CYS A 184 22.03 -18.21 -26.23
C CYS A 184 23.14 -17.48 -26.99
N PRO A 185 23.42 -17.83 -28.26
CA PRO A 185 24.49 -17.20 -29.03
C PRO A 185 24.21 -15.72 -29.35
N ASN A 186 22.94 -15.28 -29.28
CA ASN A 186 22.56 -13.91 -29.60
C ASN A 186 22.61 -12.95 -28.39
N CYS A 187 22.32 -13.43 -27.17
CA CYS A 187 22.21 -12.55 -25.99
C CYS A 187 22.91 -13.06 -24.72
N GLY A 188 23.51 -14.25 -24.77
CA GLY A 188 24.25 -14.85 -23.66
C GLY A 188 23.39 -15.35 -22.49
N ALA A 189 22.06 -15.36 -22.63
CA ALA A 189 21.16 -15.90 -21.61
C ALA A 189 21.30 -17.43 -21.50
N ASP A 190 21.20 -17.95 -20.29
CA ASP A 190 21.22 -19.40 -20.04
C ASP A 190 19.95 -20.03 -20.61
N ILE A 191 20.13 -21.13 -21.34
CA ILE A 191 19.10 -21.87 -22.06
C ILE A 191 19.31 -23.37 -21.85
N THR A 192 18.22 -24.14 -21.91
CA THR A 192 18.29 -25.61 -21.87
C THR A 192 18.16 -26.19 -23.28
N ASP A 193 18.67 -27.40 -23.49
CA ASP A 193 18.71 -28.07 -24.80
C ASP A 193 17.31 -28.35 -25.40
N ASP A 194 16.25 -28.27 -24.58
CA ASP A 194 14.87 -28.48 -25.02
C ASP A 194 14.16 -27.20 -25.50
N MET A 195 14.79 -26.02 -25.37
CA MET A 195 14.17 -24.75 -25.74
C MET A 195 14.23 -24.49 -27.25
N LYS A 196 13.07 -24.25 -27.88
CA LYS A 196 12.99 -23.88 -29.32
C LYS A 196 13.35 -22.42 -29.59
N TYR A 197 13.11 -21.54 -28.62
CA TYR A 197 13.38 -20.09 -28.70
C TYR A 197 13.94 -19.58 -27.38
N CYS A 198 14.82 -18.58 -27.45
CA CYS A 198 15.37 -17.94 -26.26
C CYS A 198 14.30 -17.08 -25.57
N PRO A 199 14.04 -17.27 -24.26
CA PRO A 199 13.03 -16.51 -23.53
C PRO A 199 13.40 -15.03 -23.33
N LYS A 200 14.69 -14.68 -23.46
CA LYS A 200 15.17 -13.31 -23.23
C LYS A 200 15.16 -12.44 -24.48
N CYS A 201 15.48 -13.01 -25.65
CA CYS A 201 15.62 -12.24 -26.89
C CYS A 201 14.84 -12.80 -28.09
N GLY A 202 14.14 -13.92 -27.93
CA GLY A 202 13.33 -14.53 -28.99
C GLY A 202 14.13 -15.28 -30.07
N TYR A 203 15.45 -15.41 -29.93
CA TYR A 203 16.29 -16.11 -30.92
C TYR A 203 15.93 -17.60 -31.03
N LYS A 204 15.72 -18.13 -32.25
CA LYS A 204 15.37 -19.54 -32.50
C LYS A 204 16.61 -20.43 -32.30
N LEU A 205 16.51 -21.44 -31.43
CA LEU A 205 17.64 -22.26 -30.96
C LEU A 205 17.76 -23.62 -31.67
N LYS A 206 16.67 -24.15 -32.25
CA LYS A 206 16.69 -25.37 -33.07
C LYS A 206 16.36 -25.06 -34.54
N LYS A 207 17.15 -25.61 -35.47
CA LYS A 207 16.74 -25.80 -36.87
C LYS A 207 16.00 -27.13 -36.93
N ASP A 208 14.84 -27.13 -37.59
CA ASP A 208 14.03 -28.32 -37.75
C ASP A 208 14.77 -29.25 -38.72
N ASP A 209 15.29 -30.37 -38.20
CA ASP A 209 15.85 -31.44 -39.04
C ASP A 209 14.69 -32.20 -39.68
N GLU A 210 14.47 -31.84 -40.94
CA GLU A 210 13.89 -32.63 -42.02
C GLU A 210 14.33 -34.10 -41.90
N LYS A 211 13.36 -35.02 -41.85
CA LYS A 211 13.59 -36.44 -42.11
C LYS A 211 12.64 -36.88 -43.22
N ASP A 212 13.27 -37.34 -44.30
CA ASP A 212 12.74 -38.28 -45.27
C ASP A 212 12.09 -39.51 -44.60
#